data_AF-A0A1B1YT47-F1
#
_entry.id   AF-A0A1B1YT47-F1
#
_cell.length_a   1.000
_cell.length_b   1.000
_cell.length_c   1.000
_cell.angle_alpha   90.00
_cell.angle_beta   90.00
_cell.angle_gamma   90.00
#
_symmetry.space_group_name_H-M   'P 1'
#
loop_
_entity.id
_entity.type
_entity.pdbx_description
1 polymer ?
#
loop_
_entity_poly.entity_id
_entity_poly.type
_entity_poly.pdbx_seq_one_letter_code
_entity_poly.pdbx_strand_id
1 'polypeptide(L)'
;MKRAARLQPVLQRLLEAERQARHRLVACEAEWVTQCARLADLHRYAGEYRQRTQVGAVPVATLRDHQQFVGRLEQLALNQERAVAAAEQACARAREELQRRQRRSEGLRRLIGRYQAQALQAAERREQRALDDWVSSRSRAG
;
A
#
# COMPACT_ATOMS: atom_id res chain seq x y z
N MET A 1 1.69 11.07 -32.29
CA MET A 1 0.37 11.03 -31.59
C MET A 1 -0.17 9.61 -31.32
N LYS A 2 -0.35 8.72 -32.32
CA LYS A 2 -1.05 7.42 -32.15
C LYS A 2 -0.46 6.47 -31.07
N ARG A 3 0.85 6.46 -30.83
CA ARG A 3 1.49 5.54 -29.85
C ARG A 3 1.25 5.95 -28.39
N ALA A 4 1.42 7.22 -28.04
CA ALA A 4 1.17 7.71 -26.68
C ALA A 4 -0.31 7.55 -26.28
N ALA A 5 -1.23 7.86 -27.20
CA ALA A 5 -2.67 7.69 -26.98
C ALA A 5 -3.07 6.23 -26.70
N ARG A 6 -2.42 5.26 -27.35
CA ARG A 6 -2.66 3.82 -27.12
C ARG A 6 -2.18 3.33 -25.75
N LEU A 7 -1.24 4.02 -25.12
CA LEU A 7 -0.71 3.66 -23.81
C LEU A 7 -1.50 4.29 -22.65
N GLN A 8 -2.33 5.30 -22.90
CA GLN A 8 -3.15 5.92 -21.86
C GLN A 8 -4.11 4.93 -21.17
N PRO A 9 -4.87 4.08 -21.88
CA PRO A 9 -5.75 3.10 -21.23
C PRO A 9 -4.98 2.11 -20.35
N VAL A 10 -3.77 1.75 -20.75
CA VAL A 10 -2.87 0.89 -19.96
C VAL A 10 -2.45 1.62 -18.68
N LEU A 11 -2.11 2.91 -18.78
CA LEU A 11 -1.79 3.72 -17.61
C LEU A 11 -2.98 3.82 -16.65
N GLN A 12 -4.20 4.05 -17.14
CA GLN A 12 -5.39 4.11 -16.29
C GLN A 12 -5.57 2.82 -15.48
N ARG A 13 -5.46 1.65 -16.13
CA ARG A 13 -5.52 0.35 -15.44
C ARG A 13 -4.43 0.17 -14.38
N LEU A 14 -3.22 0.70 -14.63
CA LEU A 14 -2.14 0.66 -13.65
C LEU A 14 -2.43 1.55 -12.43
N LEU A 15 -3.03 2.72 -12.65
CA LEU A 15 -3.43 3.63 -11.57
C LEU A 15 -4.58 3.07 -10.73
N GLU A 16 -5.55 2.41 -11.38
CA GLU A 16 -6.59 1.67 -10.67
C GLU A 16 -6.01 0.55 -9.81
N ALA A 17 -5.08 -0.24 -10.35
CA ALA A 17 -4.40 -1.29 -9.59
C ALA A 17 -3.57 -0.73 -8.42
N GLU A 18 -2.92 0.42 -8.61
CA GLU A 18 -2.21 1.13 -7.53
C GLU A 18 -3.18 1.59 -6.44
N ARG A 19 -4.34 2.16 -6.81
CA ARG A 19 -5.38 2.56 -5.86
C ARG A 19 -5.90 1.36 -5.06
N GLN A 20 -6.15 0.23 -5.73
CA GLN A 20 -6.56 -1.00 -5.06
C GLN A 20 -5.48 -1.51 -4.09
N ALA A 21 -4.20 -1.46 -4.48
CA ALA A 21 -3.09 -1.83 -3.60
C ALA A 21 -3.00 -0.92 -2.36
N ARG A 22 -3.22 0.40 -2.52
CA ARG A 22 -3.31 1.35 -1.38
C ARG A 22 -4.46 0.99 -0.44
N HIS A 23 -5.65 0.70 -0.96
CA HIS A 23 -6.79 0.29 -0.13
C HIS A 23 -6.48 -0.99 0.66
N ARG A 24 -5.80 -1.96 0.04
CA ARG A 24 -5.37 -3.18 0.74
C ARG A 24 -4.38 -2.89 1.85
N LEU A 25 -3.40 -2.01 1.62
CA LEU A 25 -2.46 -1.60 2.65
C LEU A 25 -3.16 -0.97 3.86
N VAL A 26 -4.07 -0.02 3.61
CA VAL A 26 -4.85 0.61 4.67
C VAL A 26 -5.67 -0.41 5.47
N ALA A 27 -6.31 -1.36 4.79
CA ALA A 27 -7.06 -2.43 5.44
C ALA A 27 -6.16 -3.33 6.31
N CYS A 28 -4.98 -3.72 5.81
CA CYS A 28 -4.02 -4.50 6.58
C CYS A 28 -3.51 -3.72 7.80
N GLU A 29 -3.23 -2.42 7.66
CA GLU A 29 -2.76 -1.59 8.79
C GLU A 29 -3.84 -1.43 9.86
N ALA A 30 -5.10 -1.24 9.48
CA ALA A 30 -6.22 -1.21 10.41
C ALA A 30 -6.39 -2.55 11.16
N GLU A 31 -6.25 -3.67 10.45
CA GLU A 31 -6.29 -5.00 11.06
C GLU A 31 -5.13 -5.19 12.05
N TRP A 32 -3.91 -4.82 11.67
CA TRP A 32 -2.74 -4.91 12.55
C TRP A 32 -2.93 -4.08 13.84
N VAL A 33 -3.42 -2.84 13.74
CA VAL A 33 -3.75 -2.01 14.90
C VAL A 33 -4.79 -2.69 15.80
N THR A 34 -5.81 -3.29 15.21
CA THR A 34 -6.86 -4.02 15.95
C THR A 34 -6.29 -5.22 16.71
N GLN A 35 -5.39 -5.99 16.09
CA GLN A 35 -4.76 -7.14 16.73
C GLN A 35 -3.80 -6.72 17.85
N CYS A 36 -3.05 -5.62 17.66
CA CYS A 36 -2.21 -5.04 18.71
C CYS A 36 -3.02 -4.56 19.91
N ALA A 37 -4.16 -3.91 19.68
CA ALA A 37 -5.06 -3.47 20.75
C ALA A 37 -5.59 -4.66 21.56
N ARG A 38 -6.04 -5.72 20.88
CA ARG A 38 -6.48 -6.96 21.55
C ARG A 38 -5.39 -7.61 22.39
N LEU A 39 -4.16 -7.65 21.89
CA LEU A 39 -3.02 -8.18 22.66
C LEU A 39 -2.75 -7.33 23.91
N ALA A 40 -2.79 -6.00 23.78
CA ALA A 40 -2.61 -5.09 24.90
C ALA A 40 -3.72 -5.25 25.96
N ASP A 41 -4.97 -5.45 25.54
CA ASP A 41 -6.09 -5.74 26.43
C ASP A 41 -5.89 -7.06 27.17
N LEU A 42 -5.45 -8.13 26.49
CA LEU A 42 -5.15 -9.42 27.12
C LEU A 42 -4.04 -9.31 28.17
N HIS A 43 -2.96 -8.60 27.86
CA HIS A 43 -1.86 -8.36 28.80
C HIS A 43 -2.29 -7.54 30.01
N ARG A 44 -3.09 -6.49 29.80
CA ARG A 44 -3.64 -5.68 30.88
C ARG A 44 -4.53 -6.51 31.79
N TYR A 45 -5.46 -7.25 31.20
CA TYR A 45 -6.38 -8.10 31.95
C TYR A 45 -5.64 -9.16 32.77
N ALA A 46 -4.64 -9.83 32.18
CA ALA A 46 -3.78 -10.78 32.90
C ALA A 46 -2.96 -10.14 34.03
N GLY A 47 -2.50 -8.89 33.86
CA GLY A 47 -1.80 -8.12 34.89
C GLY A 47 -2.70 -7.75 36.06
N GLU A 48 -3.86 -7.16 35.77
CA GLU A 48 -4.87 -6.81 36.77
C GLU A 48 -5.34 -8.04 37.56
N TYR A 49 -5.53 -9.17 36.87
CA TYR A 49 -5.93 -10.41 37.51
C TYR A 49 -4.86 -10.95 38.47
N ARG A 50 -3.59 -10.96 38.06
CA ARG A 50 -2.46 -11.38 38.92
C ARG A 50 -2.33 -10.51 40.17
N GLN A 51 -2.50 -9.19 40.01
CA GLN A 51 -2.44 -8.25 41.13
C GLN A 51 -3.55 -8.50 42.16
N ARG A 52 -4.78 -8.78 41.72
CA ARG A 52 -5.90 -9.09 42.62
C ARG A 52 -5.65 -10.36 43.45
N THR A 53 -5.01 -11.38 42.86
CA THR A 53 -4.67 -12.62 43.57
C THR A 53 -3.56 -12.41 44.61
N GLN A 54 -2.56 -11.56 44.33
CA GLN A 54 -1.48 -11.26 45.28
C GLN A 54 -1.93 -10.50 46.54
N VAL A 55 -2.98 -9.68 46.43
CA VAL A 55 -3.52 -8.90 47.58
C VAL A 55 -4.38 -9.78 48.52
N GLY A 56 -4.47 -11.09 48.27
CA GLY A 56 -5.16 -12.03 49.17
C GLY A 56 -6.68 -12.00 49.07
N ALA A 57 -7.24 -11.37 48.04
CA ALA A 57 -8.68 -11.23 47.83
C ALA A 57 -9.38 -12.53 47.35
N VAL A 58 -8.64 -13.63 47.18
CA VAL A 58 -9.13 -14.88 46.57
C VAL A 58 -9.13 -16.01 47.61
N PRO A 59 -10.29 -16.64 47.90
CA PRO A 59 -10.37 -17.80 48.78
C PRO A 59 -9.51 -18.99 48.30
N VAL A 60 -8.92 -19.74 49.23
CA VAL A 60 -8.06 -20.91 48.91
C VAL A 60 -8.80 -21.96 48.06
N ALA A 61 -10.11 -22.11 48.24
CA ALA A 61 -10.94 -23.04 47.48
C ALA A 61 -11.03 -22.70 45.98
N THR A 62 -10.79 -21.44 45.57
CA THR A 62 -10.87 -21.01 44.16
C THR A 62 -9.50 -20.83 43.51
N LEU A 63 -8.41 -21.13 44.21
CA LEU A 63 -7.03 -21.00 43.70
C LEU A 63 -6.74 -21.92 42.51
N ARG A 64 -7.30 -23.14 42.50
CA ARG A 64 -7.08 -24.10 41.40
C ARG A 64 -7.72 -23.62 40.09
N ASP A 65 -8.97 -23.15 40.17
CA ASP A 65 -9.68 -22.59 39.03
C ASP A 65 -9.00 -21.31 38.53
N HIS A 66 -8.42 -20.52 39.45
CA HIS A 66 -7.60 -19.36 39.14
C HIS A 66 -6.38 -19.71 38.29
N GLN A 67 -5.57 -20.69 38.73
CA GLN A 67 -4.37 -21.09 37.99
C GLN A 67 -4.71 -21.59 36.58
N GLN A 68 -5.82 -22.34 36.44
CA GLN A 68 -6.29 -22.79 35.13
C GLN A 68 -6.77 -21.64 34.23
N PHE A 69 -7.42 -20.63 34.80
CA PHE A 69 -7.84 -19.46 34.05
C PHE A 69 -6.66 -18.62 33.55
N VAL A 70 -5.66 -18.39 34.40
CA VAL A 70 -4.42 -17.69 34.01
C VAL A 70 -3.70 -18.44 32.90
N GLY A 71 -3.55 -19.76 33.01
CA GLY A 71 -2.94 -20.56 31.94
C GLY A 71 -3.70 -20.45 30.61
N ARG A 72 -5.04 -20.36 30.64
CA ARG A 72 -5.84 -20.13 29.42
C ARG A 72 -5.62 -18.74 28.83
N LEU A 73 -5.52 -17.70 29.66
CA LEU A 73 -5.22 -16.33 29.21
C LEU A 73 -3.84 -16.22 28.57
N GLU A 74 -2.82 -16.88 29.13
CA GLU A 74 -1.48 -16.91 28.57
C GLU A 74 -1.47 -17.61 27.21
N GLN A 75 -2.19 -18.73 27.06
CA GLN A 75 -2.35 -19.40 25.76
C GLN A 75 -3.08 -18.52 24.74
N LEU A 76 -4.11 -17.78 25.16
CA LEU A 76 -4.80 -16.81 24.30
C LEU A 76 -3.87 -15.67 23.87
N ALA A 77 -3.04 -15.15 24.78
CA ALA A 77 -2.06 -14.11 24.47
C ALA A 77 -1.03 -14.59 23.44
N LEU A 78 -0.47 -15.80 23.62
CA LEU A 78 0.46 -16.40 22.65
C LEU A 78 -0.16 -16.57 21.26
N ASN A 79 -1.43 -16.98 21.19
CA ASN A 79 -2.14 -17.07 19.92
C ASN A 79 -2.38 -15.67 19.31
N GLN A 80 -2.66 -14.68 20.14
CA GLN A 80 -2.86 -13.30 19.71
C GLN A 80 -1.57 -12.65 19.21
N GLU A 81 -0.41 -12.95 19.81
CA GLU A 81 0.91 -12.54 19.33
C GLU A 81 1.19 -13.09 17.92
N ARG A 82 0.87 -14.37 17.69
CA ARG A 82 0.99 -14.98 16.35
C ARG A 82 0.08 -14.27 15.33
N ALA A 83 -1.13 -13.87 15.73
CA ALA A 83 -2.03 -13.12 14.87
C ALA A 83 -1.50 -11.71 14.55
N VAL A 84 -0.89 -11.02 15.53
CA VAL A 84 -0.20 -9.74 15.31
C VAL A 84 0.94 -9.89 14.32
N ALA A 85 1.81 -10.90 14.51
CA ALA A 85 2.93 -11.16 13.61
C ALA A 85 2.45 -11.49 12.18
N ALA A 86 1.37 -12.26 12.04
CA ALA A 86 0.78 -12.55 10.73
C ALA A 86 0.22 -11.28 10.06
N ALA A 87 -0.47 -10.41 10.82
CA ALA A 87 -0.98 -9.14 10.32
C ALA A 87 0.17 -8.19 9.90
N GLU A 88 1.27 -8.15 10.66
CA GLU A 88 2.46 -7.38 10.31
C GLU A 88 3.10 -7.87 9.00
N GLN A 89 3.25 -9.19 8.83
CA GLN A 89 3.74 -9.77 7.58
C GLN A 89 2.81 -9.47 6.39
N ALA A 90 1.48 -9.46 6.61
CA ALA A 90 0.52 -9.08 5.59
C ALA A 90 0.67 -7.62 5.17
N CYS A 91 0.85 -6.70 6.14
CA CYS A 91 1.17 -5.30 5.88
C CYS A 91 2.45 -5.15 5.05
N ALA A 92 3.53 -5.85 5.41
CA ALA A 92 4.80 -5.81 4.67
C ALA A 92 4.61 -6.22 3.20
N ARG A 93 3.92 -7.33 2.94
CA ARG A 93 3.60 -7.79 1.58
C ARG A 93 2.73 -6.78 0.82
N ALA A 94 1.74 -6.16 1.48
CA ALA A 94 0.90 -5.13 0.87
C ALA A 94 1.70 -3.87 0.49
N ARG A 95 2.68 -3.47 1.33
CA ARG A 95 3.61 -2.36 1.03
C ARG A 95 4.48 -2.67 -0.18
N GLU A 96 5.07 -3.86 -0.24
CA GLU A 96 5.86 -4.30 -1.39
C GLU A 96 5.05 -4.30 -2.69
N GLU A 97 3.81 -4.80 -2.63
CA GLU A 97 2.90 -4.79 -3.78
C GLU A 97 2.63 -3.35 -4.25
N LEU A 98 2.31 -2.45 -3.32
CA LEU A 98 2.07 -1.05 -3.64
C LEU A 98 3.28 -0.40 -4.30
N GLN A 99 4.48 -0.60 -3.74
CA GLN A 99 5.72 -0.07 -4.32
C GLN A 99 5.97 -0.62 -5.73
N ARG A 100 5.72 -1.91 -5.96
CA ARG A 100 5.85 -2.52 -7.29
C ARG A 100 4.90 -1.91 -8.30
N ARG A 101 3.64 -1.65 -7.91
CA ARG A 101 2.63 -1.01 -8.76
C ARG A 101 3.00 0.44 -9.09
N GLN A 102 3.46 1.20 -8.10
CA GLN A 102 3.95 2.57 -8.27
C GLN A 102 5.12 2.64 -9.26
N ARG A 103 6.15 1.79 -9.08
CA ARG A 103 7.28 1.72 -10.03
C ARG A 103 6.82 1.46 -11.46
N ARG A 104 5.84 0.57 -11.64
CA ARG A 104 5.27 0.25 -12.97
C ARG A 104 4.46 1.41 -13.56
N SER A 105 3.62 2.08 -12.75
CA SER A 105 2.82 3.22 -13.21
C SER A 105 3.71 4.41 -13.59
N GLU A 106 4.74 4.69 -12.78
CA GLU A 106 5.75 5.71 -13.06
C GLU A 106 6.55 5.42 -14.33
N GLY A 107 7.02 4.19 -14.51
CA GLY A 107 7.77 3.79 -15.71
C GLY A 107 6.96 4.04 -16.99
N LEU A 108 5.66 3.70 -16.97
CA LEU A 108 4.78 3.94 -18.11
C LEU A 108 4.49 5.43 -18.32
N ARG A 109 4.29 6.21 -17.25
CA ARG A 109 4.14 7.68 -17.34
C ARG A 109 5.36 8.32 -18.02
N ARG A 110 6.57 7.94 -17.61
CA ARG A 110 7.82 8.42 -18.22
C ARG A 110 7.91 8.04 -19.70
N LEU A 111 7.48 6.83 -20.07
CA LEU A 111 7.44 6.41 -21.47
C LEU A 111 6.45 7.23 -22.30
N ILE A 112 5.24 7.46 -21.79
CA ILE A 112 4.22 8.30 -22.45
C ILE A 112 4.74 9.72 -22.66
N GLY A 113 5.34 10.33 -21.62
CA GLY A 113 5.92 11.67 -21.71
C GLY A 113 7.01 11.77 -22.78
N ARG A 114 7.91 10.78 -22.89
CA ARG A 114 8.91 10.71 -23.95
C ARG A 114 8.28 10.67 -25.35
N TYR A 115 7.23 9.88 -25.55
CA TYR A 115 6.52 9.82 -26.83
C TYR A 115 5.77 11.10 -27.18
N GLN A 116 5.24 11.81 -26.18
CA GLN A 116 4.60 13.10 -26.38
C GLN A 116 5.63 14.16 -26.78
N ALA A 117 6.77 14.23 -26.08
CA ALA A 117 7.86 15.15 -26.41
C ALA A 117 8.40 14.92 -27.82
N GLN A 118 8.66 13.65 -28.20
CA GLN A 118 9.09 13.31 -29.57
C GLN A 118 8.06 13.70 -30.63
N ALA A 119 6.76 13.55 -30.33
CA ALA A 119 5.70 13.94 -31.25
C ALA A 119 5.62 15.46 -31.44
N LEU A 120 5.83 16.23 -30.36
CA LEU A 120 5.87 17.69 -30.40
C LEU A 120 7.06 18.18 -31.25
N GLN A 121 8.27 17.70 -30.96
CA GLN A 121 9.47 18.04 -31.73
C GLN A 121 9.37 17.65 -33.21
N ALA A 122 8.64 16.58 -33.54
CA ALA A 122 8.41 16.19 -34.92
C ALA A 122 7.38 17.09 -35.62
N ALA A 123 6.41 17.63 -34.89
CA ALA A 123 5.43 18.58 -35.41
C ALA A 123 6.09 19.94 -35.67
N GLU A 124 6.84 20.47 -34.70
CA GLU A 124 7.60 21.73 -34.82
C GLU A 124 8.53 21.70 -36.04
N ARG A 125 9.30 20.61 -36.21
CA ARG A 125 10.17 20.44 -37.38
C ARG A 125 9.43 20.39 -38.72
N ARG A 126 8.19 19.89 -38.75
CA ARG A 126 7.38 19.87 -39.97
C ARG A 126 6.82 21.25 -40.30
N GLU A 127 6.39 21.98 -39.28
CA GLU A 127 5.90 23.35 -39.41
C GLU A 127 7.01 24.29 -39.91
N GLN A 128 8.20 24.19 -39.32
CA GLN A 128 9.36 24.97 -39.77
C GLN A 128 9.71 24.70 -41.24
N ARG A 129 9.75 23.43 -41.66
CA ARG A 129 9.99 23.07 -43.07
C ARG A 129 8.93 23.65 -44.01
N ALA A 130 7.66 23.59 -43.62
CA ALA A 130 6.57 24.12 -44.43
C ALA A 130 6.68 25.65 -44.61
N LEU A 131 7.12 26.36 -43.56
CA LEU A 131 7.40 27.80 -43.63
C LEU A 131 8.58 28.11 -44.55
N ASP A 132 9.69 27.36 -44.41
CA ASP A 132 10.88 27.52 -45.26
C ASP A 132 10.56 27.29 -46.75
N ASP A 133 9.80 26.23 -47.05
CA ASP A 133 9.37 25.90 -48.43
C ASP A 133 8.47 26.99 -49.01
N TRP A 134 7.55 27.53 -48.20
CA TRP A 134 6.67 28.62 -48.62
C TRP A 134 7.46 29.90 -48.95
N VAL A 135 8.40 30.29 -48.09
CA VAL A 135 9.30 31.44 -48.34
C VAL A 135 10.15 31.22 -49.60
N SER A 136 10.68 30.01 -49.79
CA SER A 136 11.51 29.66 -50.94
C SER A 136 10.73 29.62 -52.27
N SER A 137 9.44 29.24 -52.25
CA SER A 137 8.59 29.28 -53.44
C SER A 137 8.24 30.70 -53.88
N ARG A 138 8.08 31.63 -52.92
CA ARG A 138 7.68 33.01 -53.19
C ARG A 138 8.82 33.86 -53.73
N SER A 139 10.05 33.60 -53.27
CA SER A 139 11.27 34.23 -53.77
C SER A 139 11.70 33.76 -55.17
N ARG A 140 11.18 32.62 -55.66
CA ARG A 140 11.44 32.12 -57.02
C ARG A 140 10.40 32.55 -58.06
N ALA A 141 9.27 33.10 -57.62
CA ALA A 141 8.15 33.49 -58.49
C ALA A 141 8.07 35.01 -58.76
N GLY A 142 9.01 35.80 -58.22
CA GLY A 142 9.20 37.23 -58.51
C GLY A 142 10.59 37.46 -59.07
#